data_AF-I3LC58-F1
#
_entry.id   AF-I3LC58-F1
#
_cell.length_a   1.000
_cell.length_b   1.000
_cell.length_c   1.000
_cell.angle_alpha   90.00
_cell.angle_beta   90.00
_cell.angle_gamma   90.00
#
_symmetry.space_group_name_H-M   'P 1'
#
loop_
_entity.id
_entity.type
_entity.pdbx_description
1 polymer ?
#
loop_
_entity_poly.entity_id
_entity_poly.type
_entity_poly.pdbx_seq_one_letter_code
_entity_poly.pdbx_strand_id
1 'polypeptide(L)'
;METLRPLAREWYAQWLPLTPVGLWKMWFCELWLLLLGSGLPHEEDVTFINEYVNLHNELRANVLPRGANLRFMTWDVALSRTARAWGKKCVFARNTHLEELKMAHPRFNGIGENIWVGPENEFTASIAIRSWFAQKQEYNFERNHCSDNCSNYLQLVWDKSYKVGCAVTPCSRIGHISHAAIFICNYAPGGALWRRPYTQGVMCSQCDDYDRCTDFLCSNADRDQAIYYRFWYPRWEVPRPIVCDPLCILILFLRIMCFSLSVTVVLIIQSHFPNILSEEEMVFTPGVKEDVEEEKEEEEEEEEEEEGEEEEQEEEGGEEEKEEEEEEV
;
A
#
# COMPACT_ATOMS: atom_id res chain seq x y z
N MET A 1 35.86 -57.45 -62.07
CA MET A 1 36.31 -56.08 -62.43
C MET A 1 35.07 -55.20 -62.38
N GLU A 2 34.99 -54.45 -61.29
CA GLU A 2 34.15 -53.29 -60.97
C GLU A 2 32.82 -53.07 -61.72
N THR A 3 31.72 -53.23 -60.99
CA THR A 3 30.41 -52.65 -61.32
C THR A 3 30.30 -51.25 -60.68
N LEU A 4 30.20 -50.21 -61.51
CA LEU A 4 30.08 -48.82 -61.06
C LEU A 4 28.62 -48.30 -61.18
N ARG A 5 28.27 -47.53 -60.15
CA ARG A 5 26.95 -47.11 -59.65
C ARG A 5 26.19 -46.09 -60.52
N PRO A 6 24.87 -45.92 -60.30
CA PRO A 6 24.08 -44.83 -60.89
C PRO A 6 24.24 -43.50 -60.14
N LEU A 7 24.14 -42.40 -60.88
CA LEU A 7 24.12 -41.01 -60.39
C LEU A 7 22.79 -40.72 -59.66
N ALA A 8 22.84 -40.59 -58.33
CA ALA A 8 21.79 -39.99 -57.53
C ALA A 8 22.14 -38.54 -57.21
N ARG A 9 21.21 -37.62 -57.47
CA ARG A 9 21.33 -36.17 -57.27
C ARG A 9 20.92 -35.85 -55.83
N GLU A 10 21.90 -35.61 -54.95
CA GLU A 10 21.66 -35.18 -53.58
C GLU A 10 21.16 -33.72 -53.54
N TRP A 11 20.02 -33.51 -52.86
CA TRP A 11 19.53 -32.19 -52.47
C TRP A 11 20.15 -31.84 -51.12
N TYR A 12 21.12 -30.92 -51.10
CA TYR A 12 21.60 -30.31 -49.85
C TYR A 12 20.57 -29.29 -49.35
N ALA A 13 19.84 -29.64 -48.29
CA ALA A 13 19.11 -28.67 -47.49
C ALA A 13 20.11 -27.90 -46.63
N GLN A 14 20.33 -26.64 -46.98
CA GLN A 14 21.24 -25.75 -46.25
C GLN A 14 20.53 -25.29 -44.97
N TRP A 15 20.92 -25.86 -43.83
CA TRP A 15 20.48 -25.40 -42.52
C TRP A 15 21.12 -24.04 -42.22
N LEU A 16 20.31 -22.98 -42.15
CA LEU A 16 20.72 -21.68 -41.65
C LEU A 16 20.90 -21.76 -40.13
N PRO A 17 21.99 -21.21 -39.55
CA PRO A 17 22.19 -21.22 -38.11
C PRO A 17 21.24 -20.23 -37.44
N LEU A 18 20.53 -20.69 -36.39
CA LEU A 18 19.79 -19.79 -35.51
C LEU A 18 20.78 -18.87 -34.80
N THR A 19 20.62 -17.56 -34.96
CA THR A 19 21.45 -16.56 -34.28
C THR A 19 20.99 -16.37 -32.82
N PRO A 20 21.89 -15.96 -31.90
CA PRO A 20 21.58 -15.75 -30.48
C PRO A 20 20.46 -14.73 -30.23
N VAL A 21 20.20 -13.87 -31.22
CA VAL A 21 19.18 -12.81 -31.19
C VAL A 21 17.75 -13.38 -31.20
N GLY A 22 17.54 -14.57 -31.80
CA GLY A 22 16.23 -15.23 -31.83
C GLY A 22 15.81 -15.81 -30.49
N LEU A 23 16.77 -16.29 -29.68
CA LEU A 23 16.51 -16.86 -28.36
C LEU A 23 16.14 -15.78 -27.34
N TRP A 24 16.78 -14.61 -27.39
CA TRP A 24 16.41 -13.47 -26.54
C TRP A 24 15.02 -12.93 -26.86
N LYS A 25 14.66 -12.88 -28.15
CA LYS A 25 13.34 -12.36 -28.59
C LYS A 25 12.17 -13.24 -28.14
N MET A 26 12.36 -14.57 -28.09
CA MET A 26 11.39 -15.52 -27.55
C MET A 26 11.30 -15.42 -26.02
N TRP A 27 12.42 -15.21 -25.33
CA TRP A 27 12.47 -15.04 -23.88
C TRP A 27 11.78 -13.75 -23.42
N PHE A 28 11.92 -12.65 -24.18
CA PHE A 28 11.18 -11.42 -23.91
C PHE A 28 9.68 -11.54 -24.19
N CYS A 29 9.24 -12.33 -25.17
CA CYS A 29 7.80 -12.57 -25.41
C CYS A 29 7.16 -13.46 -24.33
N GLU A 30 7.85 -14.50 -23.86
CA GLU A 30 7.39 -15.34 -22.74
C GLU A 30 7.36 -14.55 -21.42
N LEU A 31 8.37 -13.71 -21.16
CA LEU A 31 8.38 -12.79 -20.01
C LEU A 31 7.26 -11.73 -20.10
N TRP A 32 6.92 -11.27 -21.31
CA TRP A 32 5.81 -10.34 -21.52
C TRP A 32 4.45 -11.01 -21.39
N LEU A 33 4.31 -12.28 -21.82
CA LEU A 33 3.10 -13.09 -21.62
C LEU A 33 2.91 -13.51 -20.15
N LEU A 34 3.99 -13.71 -19.39
CA LEU A 34 3.94 -13.90 -17.93
C LEU A 34 3.61 -12.61 -17.16
N LEU A 35 3.85 -11.44 -17.76
CA LEU A 35 3.43 -10.13 -17.22
C LEU A 35 1.97 -9.76 -17.56
N LEU A 36 1.33 -10.49 -18.48
CA LEU A 36 -0.12 -10.48 -18.73
C LEU A 36 -0.87 -11.45 -17.80
N GLY A 37 -0.35 -11.64 -16.59
CA GLY A 37 -1.10 -12.32 -15.54
C GLY A 37 -2.46 -11.65 -15.38
N SER A 38 -3.52 -12.46 -15.34
CA SER A 38 -4.88 -12.08 -14.97
C SER A 38 -4.88 -11.54 -13.53
N GLY A 39 -4.35 -10.33 -13.36
CA GLY A 39 -4.26 -9.63 -12.11
C GLY A 39 -5.52 -8.82 -11.87
N LEU A 40 -5.94 -8.76 -10.62
CA LEU A 40 -6.96 -7.83 -10.19
C LEU A 40 -6.60 -6.39 -10.60
N PRO A 41 -7.59 -5.57 -10.95
CA PRO A 41 -7.34 -4.21 -11.45
C PRO A 41 -6.66 -3.32 -10.41
N HIS A 42 -5.71 -2.52 -10.88
CA HIS A 42 -5.13 -1.44 -10.10
C HIS A 42 -6.16 -0.31 -9.92
N GLU A 43 -6.24 0.28 -8.74
CA GLU A 43 -7.28 1.26 -8.38
C GLU A 43 -7.23 2.58 -9.16
N GLU A 44 -6.14 2.86 -9.87
CA GLU A 44 -6.00 4.03 -10.74
C GLU A 44 -6.29 3.73 -12.23
N ASP A 45 -6.73 2.51 -12.57
CA ASP A 45 -7.14 2.16 -13.93
C ASP A 45 -8.51 2.80 -14.29
N VAL A 46 -8.49 3.65 -15.32
CA VAL A 46 -9.65 4.44 -15.76
C VAL A 46 -10.85 3.58 -16.17
N THR A 47 -10.62 2.40 -16.75
CA THR A 47 -11.72 1.53 -17.19
C THR A 47 -12.52 1.00 -16.00
N PHE A 48 -11.81 0.57 -14.95
CA PHE A 48 -12.43 0.08 -13.72
C PHE A 48 -13.04 1.21 -12.88
N ILE A 49 -12.40 2.38 -12.81
CA ILE A 49 -12.97 3.57 -12.16
C ILE A 49 -14.36 3.88 -12.74
N ASN A 50 -14.48 3.89 -14.07
CA ASN A 50 -15.74 4.14 -14.74
C ASN A 50 -16.78 3.07 -14.43
N GLU A 51 -16.40 1.78 -14.44
CA GLU A 51 -17.31 0.69 -14.07
C GLU A 51 -17.88 0.92 -12.66
N TYR A 52 -17.03 1.25 -11.69
CA TYR A 52 -17.43 1.38 -10.30
C TYR A 52 -18.39 2.56 -10.14
N VAL A 53 -18.00 3.74 -10.63
CA VAL A 53 -18.81 4.96 -10.50
C VAL A 53 -20.14 4.82 -11.25
N ASN A 54 -20.12 4.31 -12.49
CA ASN A 54 -21.34 4.18 -13.30
C ASN A 54 -22.33 3.23 -12.64
N LEU A 55 -21.88 2.09 -12.12
CA LEU A 55 -22.77 1.14 -11.46
C LEU A 55 -23.35 1.71 -10.16
N HIS A 56 -22.57 2.45 -9.36
CA HIS A 56 -23.10 3.15 -8.20
C HIS A 56 -24.21 4.12 -8.59
N ASN A 57 -23.97 4.96 -9.60
CA ASN A 57 -24.95 5.94 -10.06
C ASN A 57 -26.20 5.28 -10.69
N GLU A 58 -26.04 4.22 -11.49
CA GLU A 58 -27.15 3.44 -12.06
C GLU A 58 -28.08 2.92 -10.94
N LEU A 59 -27.50 2.31 -9.90
CA LEU A 59 -28.25 1.73 -8.80
C LEU A 59 -28.92 2.81 -7.94
N ARG A 60 -28.22 3.92 -7.67
CA ARG A 60 -28.77 5.08 -6.95
C ARG A 60 -29.95 5.70 -7.68
N ALA A 61 -29.84 5.89 -9.00
CA ALA A 61 -30.91 6.45 -9.82
C ALA A 61 -32.18 5.56 -9.83
N ASN A 62 -32.03 4.26 -9.60
CA ASN A 62 -33.09 3.26 -9.71
C ASN A 62 -33.58 2.68 -8.38
N VAL A 63 -33.31 3.35 -7.26
CA VAL A 63 -33.85 2.91 -5.95
C VAL A 63 -35.38 2.95 -5.89
N LEU A 64 -35.94 2.08 -5.07
CA LEU A 64 -37.35 2.06 -4.70
C LEU A 64 -37.48 2.05 -3.17
N PRO A 65 -38.28 2.97 -2.57
CA PRO A 65 -38.98 4.09 -3.22
C PRO A 65 -38.03 5.10 -3.88
N ARG A 66 -38.51 5.88 -4.86
CA ARG A 66 -37.67 6.84 -5.61
C ARG A 66 -37.09 7.91 -4.67
N GLY A 67 -35.83 8.26 -4.85
CA GLY A 67 -35.13 9.28 -4.07
C GLY A 67 -35.19 10.66 -4.72
N ALA A 68 -35.56 11.68 -3.95
CA ALA A 68 -35.70 13.06 -4.43
C ALA A 68 -34.40 13.89 -4.35
N ASN A 69 -33.44 13.47 -3.52
CA ASN A 69 -32.26 14.25 -3.13
C ASN A 69 -30.93 13.48 -3.24
N LEU A 70 -30.91 12.37 -3.99
CA LEU A 70 -29.71 11.56 -4.16
C LEU A 70 -28.67 12.30 -5.00
N ARG A 71 -27.47 12.48 -4.45
CA ARG A 71 -26.36 13.13 -5.18
C ARG A 71 -25.69 12.21 -6.19
N PHE A 72 -25.27 12.79 -7.31
CA PHE A 72 -24.41 12.15 -8.28
C PHE A 72 -23.05 11.84 -7.64
N MET A 73 -22.54 10.64 -7.88
CA MET A 73 -21.30 10.16 -7.28
C MET A 73 -20.15 10.25 -8.28
N THR A 74 -18.98 10.68 -7.81
CA THR A 74 -17.76 10.79 -8.61
C THR A 74 -16.58 10.13 -7.90
N TRP A 75 -15.54 9.80 -8.67
CA TRP A 75 -14.35 9.15 -8.13
C TRP A 75 -13.53 10.09 -7.24
N ASP A 76 -12.95 9.55 -6.16
CA ASP A 76 -11.94 10.21 -5.34
C ASP A 76 -10.76 9.25 -5.10
N VAL A 77 -9.58 9.67 -5.55
CA VAL A 77 -8.36 8.85 -5.48
C VAL A 77 -7.82 8.71 -4.05
N ALA A 78 -8.10 9.65 -3.14
CA ALA A 78 -7.70 9.48 -1.75
C ALA A 78 -8.55 8.38 -1.08
N LEU A 79 -9.85 8.32 -1.39
CA LEU A 79 -10.70 7.22 -0.90
C LEU A 79 -10.24 5.85 -1.43
N SER A 80 -9.82 5.75 -2.70
CA SER A 80 -9.34 4.47 -3.25
C SER A 80 -8.02 4.01 -2.63
N ARG A 81 -7.09 4.95 -2.35
CA ARG A 81 -5.85 4.66 -1.63
C ARG A 81 -6.10 4.17 -0.21
N THR A 82 -7.12 4.72 0.47
CA THR A 82 -7.56 4.24 1.78
C THR A 82 -8.12 2.83 1.71
N ALA A 83 -8.99 2.56 0.74
CA ALA A 83 -9.54 1.23 0.51
C ALA A 83 -8.42 0.20 0.24
N ARG A 84 -7.45 0.54 -0.61
CA ARG A 84 -6.28 -0.31 -0.89
C ARG A 84 -5.43 -0.55 0.36
N ALA A 85 -5.10 0.52 1.09
CA ALA A 85 -4.28 0.44 2.28
C ALA A 85 -4.89 -0.48 3.34
N TRP A 86 -6.22 -0.44 3.49
CA TRP A 86 -6.94 -1.35 4.38
C TRP A 86 -7.01 -2.77 3.81
N GLY A 87 -7.27 -2.91 2.51
CA GLY A 87 -7.32 -4.21 1.82
C GLY A 87 -6.02 -5.02 1.94
N LYS A 88 -4.86 -4.36 1.93
CA LYS A 88 -3.54 -4.98 2.17
C LYS A 88 -3.43 -5.74 3.50
N LYS A 89 -4.26 -5.41 4.49
CA LYS A 89 -4.29 -6.12 5.77
C LYS A 89 -4.96 -7.49 5.66
N CYS A 90 -5.72 -7.75 4.60
CA CYS A 90 -6.43 -9.00 4.36
C CYS A 90 -7.33 -9.44 5.53
N VAL A 91 -8.06 -8.50 6.12
CA VAL A 91 -9.01 -8.74 7.23
C VAL A 91 -10.41 -8.32 6.85
N PHE A 92 -11.41 -9.16 7.16
CA PHE A 92 -12.82 -8.82 7.01
C PHE A 92 -13.31 -8.05 8.25
N ALA A 93 -12.82 -6.83 8.41
CA ALA A 93 -13.15 -5.93 9.50
C ALA A 93 -13.22 -4.49 8.98
N ARG A 94 -14.04 -3.66 9.63
CA ARG A 94 -14.14 -2.23 9.30
C ARG A 94 -12.84 -1.50 9.62
N ASN A 95 -12.44 -0.56 8.77
CA ASN A 95 -11.29 0.30 9.01
C ASN A 95 -11.48 1.17 10.26
N THR A 96 -10.53 1.06 11.19
CA THR A 96 -10.57 1.76 12.49
C THR A 96 -10.29 3.25 12.38
N HIS A 97 -9.74 3.72 11.26
CA HIS A 97 -9.32 5.11 11.07
C HIS A 97 -10.35 5.99 10.32
N LEU A 98 -11.54 5.46 10.00
CA LEU A 98 -12.53 6.14 9.16
C LEU A 98 -13.12 7.41 9.80
N GLU A 99 -13.21 7.45 11.13
CA GLU A 99 -13.73 8.58 11.90
C GLU A 99 -12.63 9.56 12.33
N GLU A 100 -11.37 9.13 12.32
CA GLU A 100 -10.24 9.93 12.77
C GLU A 100 -9.92 11.06 11.77
N LEU A 101 -9.66 12.25 12.30
CA LEU A 101 -9.40 13.44 11.50
C LEU A 101 -8.19 13.25 10.59
N LYS A 102 -8.41 13.44 9.28
CA LYS A 102 -7.37 13.38 8.25
C LYS A 102 -6.63 12.02 8.11
N MET A 103 -7.14 10.95 8.73
CA MET A 103 -6.50 9.64 8.71
C MET A 103 -6.97 8.76 7.55
N ALA A 104 -8.24 8.83 7.19
CA ALA A 104 -8.81 8.10 6.04
C ALA A 104 -8.98 8.96 4.78
N HIS A 105 -8.87 10.29 4.88
CA HIS A 105 -8.96 11.19 3.74
C HIS A 105 -8.41 12.59 4.11
N PRO A 106 -7.78 13.38 3.21
CA PRO A 106 -7.17 14.68 3.58
C PRO A 106 -8.16 15.82 3.87
N ARG A 107 -9.37 15.79 3.28
CA ARG A 107 -10.41 16.83 3.40
C ARG A 107 -11.68 16.39 4.15
N PHE A 108 -12.23 15.22 3.82
CA PHE A 108 -13.38 14.62 4.50
C PHE A 108 -13.00 13.93 5.82
N ASN A 109 -13.95 13.91 6.74
CA ASN A 109 -13.95 13.08 7.94
C ASN A 109 -15.25 12.25 7.96
N GLY A 110 -15.31 11.21 8.80
CA GLY A 110 -16.47 10.32 8.86
C GLY A 110 -16.67 9.59 7.54
N ILE A 111 -15.68 8.79 7.17
CA ILE A 111 -15.65 8.07 5.89
C ILE A 111 -16.52 6.81 5.99
N GLY A 112 -17.39 6.62 4.99
CA GLY A 112 -18.18 5.41 4.84
C GLY A 112 -17.35 4.26 4.29
N GLU A 113 -17.78 3.02 4.54
CA GLU A 113 -17.07 1.84 4.02
C GLU A 113 -18.05 0.70 3.75
N ASN A 114 -17.91 0.11 2.56
CA ASN A 114 -18.47 -1.20 2.25
C ASN A 114 -17.34 -2.17 1.97
N ILE A 115 -17.49 -3.41 2.42
CA ILE A 115 -16.51 -4.49 2.20
C ILE A 115 -17.23 -5.68 1.58
N TRP A 116 -16.62 -6.27 0.56
CA TRP A 116 -16.98 -7.55 -0.02
C TRP A 116 -15.78 -8.48 0.06
N VAL A 117 -16.03 -9.76 0.37
CA VAL A 117 -15.02 -10.81 0.37
C VAL A 117 -15.59 -12.02 -0.34
N GLY A 118 -14.80 -12.63 -1.21
CA GLY A 118 -15.14 -13.87 -1.91
C GLY A 118 -13.91 -14.48 -2.58
N PRO A 119 -14.07 -15.60 -3.29
CA PRO A 119 -12.99 -16.17 -4.11
C PRO A 119 -12.51 -15.18 -5.17
N GLU A 120 -11.20 -15.07 -5.35
CA GLU A 120 -10.58 -14.11 -6.29
C GLU A 120 -11.05 -14.32 -7.73
N ASN A 121 -11.19 -15.57 -8.16
CA ASN A 121 -11.65 -15.95 -9.49
C ASN A 121 -13.14 -15.66 -9.75
N GLU A 122 -13.92 -15.38 -8.70
CA GLU A 122 -15.34 -15.01 -8.80
C GLU A 122 -15.54 -13.49 -8.72
N PHE A 123 -14.49 -12.73 -8.40
CA PHE A 123 -14.61 -11.29 -8.22
C PHE A 123 -14.89 -10.58 -9.55
N THR A 124 -15.97 -9.81 -9.56
CA THR A 124 -16.15 -8.65 -10.44
C THR A 124 -16.73 -7.52 -9.59
N ALA A 125 -16.42 -6.28 -9.95
CA ALA A 125 -17.01 -5.14 -9.24
C ALA A 125 -18.53 -5.12 -9.34
N SER A 126 -19.09 -5.54 -10.48
CA SER A 126 -20.53 -5.75 -10.66
C SER A 126 -21.12 -6.71 -9.63
N ILE A 127 -20.52 -7.89 -9.43
CA ILE A 127 -20.99 -8.87 -8.42
C ILE A 127 -20.95 -8.25 -7.02
N ALA A 128 -19.84 -7.62 -6.63
CA ALA A 128 -19.69 -7.04 -5.30
C ALA A 128 -20.69 -5.91 -5.04
N ILE A 129 -20.78 -4.92 -5.93
CA ILE A 129 -21.65 -3.75 -5.78
C ILE A 129 -23.13 -4.15 -5.83
N ARG A 130 -23.51 -5.08 -6.73
CA ARG A 130 -24.89 -5.57 -6.79
C ARG A 130 -25.26 -6.41 -5.57
N SER A 131 -24.31 -7.14 -4.96
CA SER A 131 -24.55 -7.86 -3.71
C SER A 131 -24.85 -6.90 -2.55
N TRP A 132 -24.13 -5.78 -2.46
CA TRP A 132 -24.44 -4.71 -1.49
C TRP A 132 -25.82 -4.13 -1.74
N PHE A 133 -26.17 -3.86 -2.99
CA PHE A 133 -27.49 -3.34 -3.34
C PHE A 133 -28.62 -4.34 -3.06
N ALA A 134 -28.37 -5.64 -3.20
CA ALA A 134 -29.36 -6.69 -2.95
C ALA A 134 -29.81 -6.74 -1.49
N GLN A 135 -29.00 -6.24 -0.55
CA GLN A 135 -29.40 -6.09 0.86
C GLN A 135 -30.61 -5.16 1.07
N LYS A 136 -31.07 -4.44 0.02
CA LYS A 136 -32.35 -3.73 0.04
C LYS A 136 -33.54 -4.61 0.45
N GLN A 137 -33.45 -5.93 0.21
CA GLN A 137 -34.50 -6.89 0.61
C GLN A 137 -34.65 -6.96 2.13
N GLU A 138 -33.57 -6.67 2.86
CA GLU A 138 -33.54 -6.65 4.32
C GLU A 138 -33.89 -5.29 4.92
N TYR A 139 -34.15 -4.26 4.10
CA TYR A 139 -34.42 -2.91 4.58
C TYR A 139 -35.86 -2.49 4.34
N ASN A 140 -36.57 -2.18 5.44
CA ASN A 140 -37.88 -1.55 5.40
C ASN A 140 -37.73 -0.02 5.42
N PHE A 141 -37.94 0.61 4.26
CA PHE A 141 -37.80 2.06 4.09
C PHE A 141 -38.76 2.86 4.98
N GLU A 142 -40.03 2.44 5.06
CA GLU A 142 -41.06 3.16 5.83
C GLU A 142 -40.73 3.19 7.32
N ARG A 143 -40.24 2.07 7.86
CA ARG A 143 -39.88 1.94 9.28
C ARG A 143 -38.44 2.37 9.59
N ASN A 144 -37.63 2.65 8.57
CA ASN A 144 -36.18 2.88 8.71
C ASN A 144 -35.51 1.76 9.54
N HIS A 145 -35.82 0.50 9.21
CA HIS A 145 -35.44 -0.66 9.99
C HIS A 145 -34.92 -1.77 9.10
N CYS A 146 -33.90 -2.49 9.57
CA CYS A 146 -33.36 -3.65 8.86
C CYS A 146 -33.70 -4.96 9.58
N SER A 147 -34.23 -5.93 8.85
CA SER A 147 -34.47 -7.30 9.36
C SER A 147 -33.16 -8.05 9.60
N ASP A 148 -32.15 -7.77 8.79
CA ASP A 148 -30.79 -8.29 8.89
C ASP A 148 -29.78 -7.21 8.45
N ASN A 149 -28.52 -7.56 8.19
CA ASN A 149 -27.49 -6.62 7.77
C ASN A 149 -27.78 -5.98 6.40
N CYS A 150 -28.18 -4.72 6.46
CA CYS A 150 -28.48 -3.85 5.33
C CYS A 150 -27.45 -2.72 5.14
N SER A 151 -26.38 -2.71 5.94
CA SER A 151 -25.50 -1.55 6.10
C SER A 151 -24.82 -1.14 4.79
N ASN A 152 -24.44 -2.12 3.96
CA ASN A 152 -23.82 -1.85 2.66
C ASN A 152 -24.82 -1.20 1.69
N TYR A 153 -26.08 -1.66 1.69
CA TYR A 153 -27.14 -1.02 0.90
C TYR A 153 -27.31 0.43 1.33
N LEU A 154 -27.50 0.69 2.63
CA LEU A 154 -27.74 2.03 3.16
C LEU A 154 -26.62 3.01 2.81
N GLN A 155 -25.36 2.57 2.88
CA GLN A 155 -24.21 3.38 2.49
C GLN A 155 -24.18 3.66 0.98
N LEU A 156 -24.46 2.66 0.14
CA LEU A 156 -24.46 2.77 -1.32
C LEU A 156 -25.50 3.80 -1.80
N VAL A 157 -26.68 3.81 -1.17
CA VAL A 157 -27.80 4.71 -1.51
C VAL A 157 -27.88 5.96 -0.62
N TRP A 158 -26.79 6.29 0.10
CA TRP A 158 -26.79 7.46 0.98
C TRP A 158 -26.82 8.76 0.19
N ASP A 159 -27.80 9.62 0.45
CA ASP A 159 -28.07 10.86 -0.30
C ASP A 159 -26.90 11.85 -0.29
N LYS A 160 -26.24 12.00 0.86
CA LYS A 160 -25.16 12.95 1.03
C LYS A 160 -23.81 12.44 0.52
N SER A 161 -23.63 11.13 0.32
CA SER A 161 -22.40 10.56 -0.24
C SER A 161 -22.30 10.90 -1.72
N TYR A 162 -21.22 11.58 -2.12
CA TYR A 162 -21.00 12.00 -3.52
C TYR A 162 -19.60 11.72 -4.04
N LYS A 163 -18.67 11.28 -3.17
CA LYS A 163 -17.37 10.73 -3.57
C LYS A 163 -17.30 9.26 -3.20
N VAL A 164 -16.69 8.47 -4.08
CA VAL A 164 -16.36 7.07 -3.85
C VAL A 164 -14.96 6.76 -4.35
N GLY A 165 -14.25 5.91 -3.62
CA GLY A 165 -13.00 5.33 -4.09
C GLY A 165 -12.92 3.90 -3.60
N CYS A 166 -12.59 2.98 -4.51
CA CYS A 166 -12.57 1.55 -4.25
C CYS A 166 -11.22 0.93 -4.59
N ALA A 167 -10.93 -0.21 -3.98
CA ALA A 167 -9.80 -1.05 -4.35
C ALA A 167 -10.16 -2.52 -4.11
N VAL A 168 -9.60 -3.40 -4.95
CA VAL A 168 -9.62 -4.84 -4.72
C VAL A 168 -8.20 -5.30 -4.41
N THR A 169 -8.06 -6.24 -3.47
CA THR A 169 -6.76 -6.78 -3.08
C THR A 169 -6.83 -8.31 -3.01
N PRO A 170 -5.89 -9.03 -3.67
CA PRO A 170 -5.78 -10.47 -3.51
C PRO A 170 -5.20 -10.80 -2.14
N CYS A 171 -5.74 -11.83 -1.51
CA CYS A 171 -5.38 -12.30 -0.19
C CYS A 171 -5.25 -13.83 -0.21
N SER A 172 -4.17 -14.36 0.35
CA SER A 172 -3.93 -15.81 0.40
C SER A 172 -5.06 -16.54 1.13
N ARG A 173 -5.58 -15.95 2.21
CA ARG A 173 -6.74 -16.44 2.95
C ARG A 173 -7.44 -15.32 3.72
N ILE A 174 -8.78 -15.33 3.72
CA ILE A 174 -9.61 -14.53 4.63
C ILE A 174 -10.68 -15.46 5.22
N GLY A 175 -10.67 -15.65 6.54
CA GLY A 175 -11.53 -16.62 7.21
C GLY A 175 -11.32 -18.02 6.62
N HIS A 176 -12.39 -18.61 6.07
CA HIS A 176 -12.37 -19.93 5.44
C HIS A 176 -12.08 -19.91 3.93
N ILE A 177 -11.98 -18.72 3.31
CA ILE A 177 -11.80 -18.58 1.85
C ILE A 177 -10.30 -18.52 1.56
N SER A 178 -9.79 -19.47 0.78
CA SER A 178 -8.41 -19.45 0.27
C SER A 178 -8.40 -18.80 -1.13
N HIS A 179 -7.31 -18.11 -1.50
CA HIS A 179 -7.26 -17.27 -2.71
C HIS A 179 -8.45 -16.29 -2.77
N ALA A 180 -8.59 -15.50 -1.71
CA ALA A 180 -9.69 -14.56 -1.55
C ALA A 180 -9.37 -13.23 -2.25
N ALA A 181 -10.40 -12.55 -2.73
CA ALA A 181 -10.34 -11.12 -3.03
C ALA A 181 -11.12 -10.35 -1.95
N ILE A 182 -10.52 -9.28 -1.42
CA ILE A 182 -11.21 -8.28 -0.62
C ILE A 182 -11.43 -7.03 -1.47
N PHE A 183 -12.68 -6.62 -1.63
CA PHE A 183 -13.06 -5.42 -2.36
C PHE A 183 -13.68 -4.41 -1.40
N ILE A 184 -13.09 -3.24 -1.31
CA ILE A 184 -13.48 -2.18 -0.38
C ILE A 184 -13.83 -0.94 -1.20
N CYS A 185 -14.95 -0.31 -0.88
CA CYS A 185 -15.28 1.03 -1.35
C CYS A 185 -15.44 1.96 -0.15
N ASN A 186 -14.70 3.07 -0.15
CA ASN A 186 -14.87 4.15 0.81
C ASN A 186 -15.71 5.29 0.21
N TYR A 187 -16.54 5.92 1.03
CA TYR A 187 -17.52 6.92 0.61
C TYR A 187 -17.36 8.21 1.40
N ALA A 188 -17.49 9.37 0.74
CA ALA A 188 -17.44 10.65 1.42
C ALA A 188 -18.57 11.61 1.00
N PRO A 189 -19.18 12.29 2.00
CA PRO A 189 -19.23 11.93 3.42
C PRO A 189 -19.79 10.51 3.62
N GLY A 190 -19.47 9.87 4.75
CA GLY A 190 -20.00 8.56 5.09
C GLY A 190 -21.49 8.57 5.44
N GLY A 191 -22.08 7.39 5.38
CA GLY A 191 -23.46 7.13 5.75
C GLY A 191 -23.66 7.17 7.27
N ALA A 192 -24.80 7.70 7.67
CA ALA A 192 -25.12 7.99 9.06
C ALA A 192 -26.42 7.26 9.46
N LEU A 193 -26.30 6.03 9.96
CA LEU A 193 -27.40 5.05 10.06
C LEU A 193 -28.54 5.38 11.06
N TRP A 194 -28.67 6.64 11.51
CA TRP A 194 -29.75 7.10 12.39
C TRP A 194 -30.98 7.67 11.66
N ARG A 195 -30.90 7.87 10.33
CA ARG A 195 -32.02 8.32 9.50
C ARG A 195 -32.14 7.47 8.23
N ARG A 196 -33.25 7.64 7.51
CA ARG A 196 -33.42 7.07 6.17
C ARG A 196 -32.28 7.54 5.25
N PRO A 197 -31.82 6.69 4.31
CA PRO A 197 -30.66 6.99 3.48
C PRO A 197 -30.89 8.14 2.50
N TYR A 198 -32.15 8.39 2.13
CA TYR A 198 -32.54 9.48 1.23
C TYR A 198 -33.99 9.88 1.49
N THR A 199 -34.42 11.00 0.91
CA THR A 199 -35.82 11.44 0.98
C THR A 199 -36.60 10.83 -0.17
N GLN A 200 -37.71 10.17 0.14
CA GLN A 200 -38.62 9.67 -0.88
C GLN A 200 -39.31 10.82 -1.62
N GLY A 201 -39.39 10.73 -2.95
CA GLY A 201 -40.13 11.69 -3.76
C GLY A 201 -39.82 11.59 -5.24
N VAL A 202 -40.21 12.62 -5.99
CA VAL A 202 -39.88 12.73 -7.41
C VAL A 202 -38.37 12.96 -7.54
N MET A 203 -37.72 12.23 -8.44
CA MET A 203 -36.28 12.36 -8.70
C MET A 203 -35.89 13.82 -8.92
N CYS A 204 -34.80 14.22 -8.27
CA CYS A 204 -34.26 15.59 -8.28
C CYS A 204 -35.20 16.70 -7.76
N SER A 205 -36.35 16.39 -7.14
CA SER A 205 -37.25 17.43 -6.63
C SER A 205 -36.78 18.10 -5.33
N GLN A 206 -35.70 17.58 -4.72
CA GLN A 206 -35.09 18.12 -3.49
C GLN A 206 -33.56 18.18 -3.62
N CYS A 207 -33.06 18.54 -4.80
CA CYS A 207 -31.66 18.92 -4.96
C CYS A 207 -31.39 20.31 -4.35
N ASP A 208 -30.11 20.62 -4.09
CA ASP A 208 -29.70 21.96 -3.63
C ASP A 208 -29.88 23.00 -4.77
N ASP A 209 -30.03 24.30 -4.46
CA ASP A 209 -30.48 25.35 -5.41
C ASP A 209 -29.66 25.45 -6.73
N TYR A 210 -28.38 25.07 -6.69
CA TYR A 210 -27.45 25.14 -7.83
C TYR A 210 -27.17 23.78 -8.47
N ASP A 211 -27.81 22.73 -7.99
CA ASP A 211 -27.64 21.39 -8.53
C ASP A 211 -28.47 21.22 -9.81
N ARG A 212 -27.93 20.44 -10.75
CA ARG A 212 -28.62 19.99 -11.96
C ARG A 212 -29.12 18.57 -11.75
N CYS A 213 -30.16 18.19 -12.49
CA CYS A 213 -30.56 16.79 -12.55
C CYS A 213 -29.82 16.09 -13.69
N THR A 214 -28.88 15.22 -13.35
CA THR A 214 -28.11 14.39 -14.30
C THR A 214 -28.36 12.93 -13.97
N ASP A 215 -28.84 12.17 -14.94
CA ASP A 215 -29.14 10.73 -14.78
C ASP A 215 -30.00 10.43 -13.53
N PHE A 216 -31.00 11.30 -13.29
CA PHE A 216 -31.91 11.24 -12.15
C PHE A 216 -31.27 11.47 -10.77
N LEU A 217 -30.07 12.04 -10.74
CA LEU A 217 -29.31 12.39 -9.53
C LEU A 217 -28.97 13.88 -9.52
N CYS A 218 -28.84 14.45 -8.31
CA CYS A 218 -28.43 15.83 -8.11
C CYS A 218 -26.93 15.97 -8.39
N SER A 219 -26.55 16.63 -9.48
CA SER A 219 -25.16 16.89 -9.89
C SER A 219 -24.78 18.36 -9.66
N ASN A 220 -23.51 18.62 -9.39
CA ASN A 220 -22.99 19.95 -9.12
C ASN A 220 -21.54 20.04 -9.58
N ALA A 221 -21.21 20.99 -10.44
CA ALA A 221 -19.89 21.07 -11.08
C ALA A 221 -18.74 21.19 -10.07
N ASP A 222 -18.90 21.99 -9.02
CA ASP A 222 -17.85 22.22 -8.01
C ASP A 222 -17.63 20.98 -7.16
N ARG A 223 -18.72 20.30 -6.80
CA ARG A 223 -18.69 19.08 -5.99
C ARG A 223 -18.18 17.87 -6.77
N ASP A 224 -18.59 17.76 -8.03
CA ASP A 224 -18.36 16.59 -8.89
C ASP A 224 -16.98 16.66 -9.56
N GLN A 225 -16.26 17.79 -9.46
CA GLN A 225 -14.89 17.93 -9.93
C GLN A 225 -13.95 16.82 -9.40
N ALA A 226 -13.13 16.26 -10.28
CA ALA A 226 -12.06 15.35 -9.89
C ALA A 226 -10.95 16.13 -9.17
N ILE A 227 -10.68 15.77 -7.91
CA ILE A 227 -9.60 16.35 -7.11
C ILE A 227 -8.40 15.41 -7.19
N TYR A 228 -7.25 15.95 -7.56
CA TYR A 228 -6.01 15.18 -7.65
C TYR A 228 -5.17 15.32 -6.39
N TYR A 229 -4.91 14.20 -5.71
CA TYR A 229 -4.09 14.14 -4.49
C TYR A 229 -2.74 13.51 -4.79
N ARG A 230 -1.83 14.23 -5.46
CA ARG A 230 -0.56 13.68 -5.98
C ARG A 230 0.24 12.86 -4.96
N PHE A 231 0.33 13.33 -3.71
CA PHE A 231 1.23 12.77 -2.70
C PHE A 231 0.53 12.35 -1.41
N TRP A 232 -0.80 12.25 -1.41
CA TRP A 232 -1.53 11.84 -0.20
C TRP A 232 -1.72 10.33 -0.17
N TYR A 233 -1.34 9.74 0.96
CA TYR A 233 -1.55 8.34 1.30
C TYR A 233 -1.88 8.23 2.79
N PRO A 234 -2.69 7.25 3.22
CA PRO A 234 -2.97 7.04 4.63
C PRO A 234 -1.68 6.78 5.40
N ARG A 235 -1.47 7.50 6.51
CA ARG A 235 -0.21 7.43 7.27
C ARG A 235 0.08 6.05 7.86
N TRP A 236 -0.98 5.29 8.09
CA TRP A 236 -1.00 3.93 8.64
C TRP A 236 -0.92 2.82 7.57
N GLU A 237 -0.78 3.17 6.28
CA GLU A 237 -0.55 2.18 5.22
C GLU A 237 0.81 1.50 5.40
N VAL A 238 0.84 0.17 5.38
CA VAL A 238 2.08 -0.63 5.50
C VAL A 238 2.07 -1.74 4.43
N PRO A 239 3.17 -1.96 3.68
CA PRO A 239 4.32 -1.05 3.57
C PRO A 239 3.89 0.28 2.93
N ARG A 240 4.50 1.38 3.38
CA ARG A 240 4.20 2.69 2.80
C ARG A 240 4.61 2.72 1.33
N PRO A 241 3.74 3.21 0.43
CA PRO A 241 4.12 3.46 -0.95
C PRO A 241 5.33 4.41 -0.98
N ILE A 242 6.27 4.13 -1.88
CA ILE A 242 7.38 5.05 -2.11
C ILE A 242 6.84 6.22 -2.92
N VAL A 243 6.67 7.35 -2.25
CA VAL A 243 6.17 8.58 -2.85
C VAL A 243 7.34 9.55 -2.87
N CYS A 244 7.98 9.67 -4.03
CA CYS A 244 9.05 10.66 -4.20
C CYS A 244 8.53 11.86 -4.99
N ASP A 245 8.67 13.02 -4.37
CA ASP A 245 8.57 14.30 -5.06
C ASP A 245 9.78 14.48 -6.00
N PRO A 246 9.77 15.47 -6.91
CA PRO A 246 10.90 15.70 -7.82
C PRO A 246 12.23 15.91 -7.11
N LEU A 247 12.23 16.47 -5.88
CA LEU A 247 13.41 16.64 -5.06
C LEU A 247 13.96 15.30 -4.56
N CYS A 248 13.10 14.39 -4.06
CA CYS A 248 13.50 13.04 -3.69
C CYS A 248 14.10 12.30 -4.90
N ILE A 249 13.47 12.37 -6.06
CA ILE A 249 13.99 11.72 -7.29
C ILE A 249 15.38 12.27 -7.63
N LEU A 250 15.56 13.59 -7.57
CA LEU A 250 16.85 14.23 -7.78
C LEU A 250 17.90 13.75 -6.78
N ILE A 251 17.56 13.67 -5.50
CA ILE A 251 18.46 13.19 -4.44
C ILE A 251 18.85 11.73 -4.69
N LEU A 252 17.90 10.87 -5.05
CA LEU A 252 18.17 9.46 -5.37
C LEU A 252 19.09 9.34 -6.59
N PHE A 253 18.83 10.12 -7.64
CA PHE A 253 19.68 10.15 -8.82
C PHE A 253 21.10 10.63 -8.49
N LEU A 254 21.24 11.71 -7.72
CA LEU A 254 22.53 12.22 -7.27
C LEU A 254 23.28 11.20 -6.41
N ARG A 255 22.60 10.50 -5.50
CA ARG A 255 23.21 9.45 -4.68
C ARG A 255 23.72 8.29 -5.52
N ILE A 256 22.93 7.82 -6.49
CA ILE A 256 23.33 6.75 -7.41
C ILE A 256 24.50 7.20 -8.28
N MET A 257 24.48 8.44 -8.77
CA MET A 257 25.58 9.04 -9.54
C MET A 257 26.86 9.13 -8.72
N CYS A 258 26.82 9.67 -7.50
CA CYS A 258 27.97 9.73 -6.61
C CYS A 258 28.52 8.33 -6.29
N PHE A 259 27.65 7.36 -6.01
CA PHE A 259 28.08 5.98 -5.77
C PHE A 259 28.78 5.37 -7.00
N SER A 260 28.21 5.56 -8.19
CA SER A 260 28.81 5.09 -9.44
C SER A 260 30.15 5.77 -9.75
N LEU A 261 30.28 7.06 -9.42
CA LEU A 261 31.53 7.80 -9.56
C LEU A 261 32.59 7.26 -8.60
N SER A 262 32.24 7.05 -7.33
CA SER A 262 33.14 6.48 -6.33
C SER A 262 33.64 5.09 -6.74
N VAL A 263 32.74 4.21 -7.20
CA VAL A 263 33.12 2.87 -7.70
C VAL A 263 34.07 3.00 -8.89
N THR A 264 33.79 3.90 -9.83
CA THR A 264 34.62 4.13 -11.01
C THR A 264 36.02 4.63 -10.61
N VAL A 265 36.11 5.57 -9.67
CA VAL A 265 37.37 6.08 -9.14
C VAL A 265 38.17 4.96 -8.48
N VAL A 266 37.54 4.13 -7.65
CA VAL A 266 38.19 2.98 -7.00
C VAL A 266 38.74 2.01 -8.05
N LEU A 267 37.96 1.68 -9.09
CA LEU A 267 38.41 0.79 -10.18
C LEU A 267 39.59 1.39 -10.98
N ILE A 268 39.60 2.70 -11.20
CA ILE A 268 40.73 3.40 -11.86
C ILE A 268 41.97 3.36 -10.97
N ILE A 269 41.83 3.60 -9.66
CA ILE A 269 42.95 3.52 -8.72
C ILE A 269 43.51 2.10 -8.69
N GLN A 270 42.65 1.09 -8.61
CA GLN A 270 43.06 -0.32 -8.62
C GLN A 270 43.73 -0.73 -9.94
N SER A 271 43.33 -0.18 -11.09
CA SER A 271 43.96 -0.48 -12.38
C SER A 271 45.34 0.16 -12.53
N HIS A 272 45.54 1.37 -11.98
CA HIS A 272 46.84 2.04 -11.96
C HIS A 272 47.78 1.52 -10.86
N PHE A 273 47.23 1.06 -9.75
CA PHE A 273 47.97 0.56 -8.58
C PHE A 273 47.47 -0.84 -8.20
N PRO A 274 47.78 -1.88 -9.00
CA PRO A 274 47.28 -3.24 -8.78
C PRO A 274 47.74 -3.88 -7.46
N ASN A 275 48.78 -3.32 -6.82
CA ASN A 275 49.35 -3.81 -5.56
C ASN A 275 48.92 -2.98 -4.34
N ILE A 276 47.96 -2.05 -4.45
CA ILE A 276 47.58 -1.15 -3.34
C ILE A 276 46.89 -1.87 -2.17
N LEU A 277 46.39 -3.09 -2.40
CA LEU A 277 45.84 -4.00 -1.39
C LEU A 277 46.82 -5.13 -1.01
N SER A 278 48.00 -5.13 -1.63
CA SER A 278 49.10 -6.00 -1.25
C SER A 278 49.91 -5.24 -0.20
N GLU A 279 49.43 -5.21 1.03
CA GLU A 279 50.34 -5.05 2.16
C GLU A 279 51.34 -6.21 2.08
N GLU A 280 52.51 -5.92 1.55
CA GLU A 280 53.72 -6.59 2.00
C GLU A 280 53.78 -6.27 3.50
N GLU A 281 53.60 -7.30 4.34
CA GLU A 281 53.72 -7.18 5.80
C GLU A 281 54.94 -6.33 6.12
N MET A 282 54.73 -5.09 6.57
CA MET A 282 55.79 -4.35 7.24
C MET A 282 56.08 -5.12 8.51
N VAL A 283 57.16 -5.91 8.44
CA VAL A 283 57.78 -6.63 9.54
C VAL A 283 57.85 -5.71 10.76
N PHE A 284 56.92 -5.87 11.70
CA PHE A 284 57.07 -5.34 13.04
C PHE A 284 58.15 -6.17 13.72
N THR A 285 59.31 -5.55 13.90
CA THR A 285 60.37 -6.05 14.79
C THR A 285 59.81 -6.28 16.20
N PRO A 286 60.24 -7.32 16.93
CA PRO A 286 59.59 -7.82 18.14
C PRO A 286 59.91 -6.98 19.40
N GLY A 287 59.91 -5.66 19.29
CA GLY A 287 60.23 -4.75 20.40
C GLY A 287 59.05 -3.98 21.01
N VAL A 288 57.86 -4.04 20.40
CA VAL A 288 56.69 -3.20 20.82
C VAL A 288 55.65 -4.02 21.60
N LYS A 289 55.86 -5.32 21.79
CA LYS A 289 54.93 -6.16 22.58
C LYS A 289 55.14 -6.03 24.08
N GLU A 290 56.36 -5.75 24.52
CA GLU A 290 56.65 -5.56 25.95
C GLU A 290 56.06 -4.23 26.43
N ASP A 291 56.23 -3.14 25.66
CA ASP A 291 55.71 -1.82 26.04
C ASP A 291 54.17 -1.74 26.13
N VAL A 292 53.45 -2.53 25.33
CA VAL A 292 51.96 -2.54 25.32
C VAL A 292 51.37 -3.50 26.37
N GLU A 293 52.15 -4.50 26.81
CA GLU A 293 51.75 -5.34 27.94
C GLU A 293 52.03 -4.62 29.27
N GLU A 294 53.13 -3.86 29.40
CA GLU A 294 53.38 -3.01 30.58
C GLU A 294 52.36 -1.86 30.71
N GLU A 295 52.03 -1.13 29.63
CA GLU A 295 51.01 -0.07 29.71
C GLU A 295 49.61 -0.59 30.07
N LYS A 296 49.31 -1.86 29.78
CA LYS A 296 48.03 -2.49 30.14
C LYS A 296 47.97 -2.98 31.57
N GLU A 297 49.07 -3.49 32.11
CA GLU A 297 49.15 -3.88 33.51
C GLU A 297 49.10 -2.64 34.43
N GLU A 298 49.69 -1.51 34.00
CA GLU A 298 49.58 -0.25 34.74
C GLU A 298 48.14 0.35 34.71
N GLU A 299 47.42 0.26 33.58
CA GLU A 299 46.00 0.71 33.51
C GLU A 299 45.05 -0.19 34.33
N GLU A 300 45.29 -1.50 34.40
CA GLU A 300 44.46 -2.41 35.22
C GLU A 300 44.72 -2.25 36.74
N GLU A 301 45.96 -1.93 37.16
CA GLU A 301 46.25 -1.63 38.57
C GLU A 301 45.65 -0.29 39.03
N GLU A 302 45.61 0.74 38.16
CA GLU A 302 44.96 2.02 38.49
C GLU A 302 43.42 1.90 38.59
N GLU A 303 42.77 1.07 37.76
CA GLU A 303 41.32 0.82 37.85
C GLU A 303 40.93 0.02 39.11
N GLU A 304 41.77 -0.94 39.56
CA GLU A 304 41.51 -1.69 40.81
C GLU A 304 41.75 -0.84 42.07
N GLU A 305 42.67 0.13 42.06
CA GLU A 305 42.83 1.08 43.17
C GLU A 305 41.66 2.09 43.25
N GLU A 306 41.13 2.58 42.12
CA GLU A 306 39.94 3.46 42.13
C GLU A 306 38.67 2.74 42.61
N GLU A 307 38.43 1.48 42.20
CA GLU A 307 37.28 0.70 42.71
C GLU A 307 37.40 0.39 44.22
N GLY A 308 38.62 0.19 44.72
CA GLY A 308 38.87 -0.02 46.16
C GLY A 308 38.64 1.22 47.03
N GLU A 309 38.99 2.42 46.53
CA GLU A 309 38.74 3.68 47.23
C GLU A 309 37.26 4.09 47.21
N GLU A 310 36.49 3.71 46.18
CA GLU A 310 35.03 3.91 46.14
C GLU A 310 34.27 2.99 47.12
N GLU A 311 34.69 1.72 47.27
CA GLU A 311 34.07 0.79 48.24
C GLU A 311 34.35 1.18 49.71
N GLU A 312 35.55 1.69 50.04
CA GLU A 312 35.84 2.19 51.41
C GLU A 312 35.05 3.46 51.76
N GLN A 313 34.74 4.32 50.79
CA GLN A 313 33.92 5.53 51.01
C GLN A 313 32.42 5.21 51.18
N GLU A 314 31.91 4.15 50.55
CA GLU A 314 30.53 3.68 50.76
C GLU A 314 30.35 2.99 52.12
N GLU A 315 31.37 2.29 52.65
CA GLU A 315 31.31 1.71 54.00
C GLU A 315 31.40 2.76 55.12
N GLU A 316 32.25 3.80 55.00
CA GLU A 316 32.29 4.91 55.99
C GLU A 316 31.00 5.77 55.98
N GLY A 317 30.40 6.01 54.80
CA GLY A 317 29.13 6.74 54.69
C GLY A 317 27.91 5.98 55.24
N GLY A 318 27.96 4.65 55.25
CA GLY A 318 26.90 3.78 55.79
C GLY A 318 26.91 3.63 57.32
N GLU A 319 28.01 3.96 57.99
CA GLU A 319 28.11 3.98 59.45
C GLU A 319 27.69 5.34 60.05
N GLU A 320 27.91 6.47 59.37
CA GLU A 320 27.44 7.80 59.83
C GLU A 320 25.91 7.97 59.75
N GLU A 321 25.23 7.39 58.74
CA GLU A 321 23.75 7.46 58.65
C GLU A 321 23.02 6.59 59.70
N LYS A 322 23.70 5.64 60.35
CA LYS A 322 23.12 4.82 61.43
C LYS A 322 23.27 5.41 62.83
N GLU A 323 24.17 6.36 63.04
CA GLU A 323 24.28 7.07 64.32
C GLU A 323 23.33 8.29 64.42
N GLU A 324 22.84 8.86 63.31
CA GLU A 324 21.86 9.97 63.34
C GLU A 324 20.39 9.52 63.51
N GLU A 325 20.03 8.24 63.26
CA GLU A 325 18.66 7.75 63.46
C GLU A 325 18.36 7.21 64.89
N GLU A 326 19.35 7.13 65.79
CA GLU A 326 19.14 6.73 67.21
C GLU A 326 19.05 7.91 68.21
N GLU A 327 19.13 9.18 67.78
CA GLU A 327 18.93 10.37 68.66
C GLU A 327 17.56 11.08 68.55
N GLU A 328 16.62 10.61 67.72
CA GLU A 328 15.22 11.11 67.68
C GLU A 328 14.15 10.03 67.96
N VAL A 329 14.16 9.41 69.16
CA VAL A 329 12.95 8.79 69.80
C VAL A 329 12.90 9.02 71.31
#